data_AF-A0A2V8QHC0-F1
#
_entry.id   AF-A0A2V8QHC0-F1
#
_cell.length_a   1.000
_cell.length_b   1.000
_cell.length_c   1.000
_cell.angle_alpha   90.00
_cell.angle_beta   90.00
_cell.angle_gamma   90.00
#
_symmetry.space_group_name_H-M   'P 1'
#
loop_
_entity.id
_entity.type
_entity.pdbx_description
1 polymer ?
#
loop_
_entity_poly.entity_id
_entity_poly.type
_entity_poly.pdbx_seq_one_letter_code
_entity_poly.pdbx_strand_id
1 'polypeptide(L)'
;MCGIAGQFNFQRREPVERETIVRMADSIAHRGPDDEGFFIAGPVGLGFRRLSIIDLVGGHQPMSDAERTVWIIFNGEIYNYRELRAELQKKGHQFRTNSDTEVIVHGYKEWGTDVFNHLNGMFGLAIWDARNQRLVVARDAMGIKLIYYKIRNGQFTFGSEIRPILVAEDSKPEVDPVALKLFLQFRYTPSPLTIFQGIRKLAPGTMLVVERGRCREERWYNFVPTPFATPKKDEEAVEELLHLYKGAVRRHLLSDVPVGILLSGGLDSGLLLALMNEQGGPWPAYTIGYGETFADDELRDAAETAALFGARHVTVRLDQNEFERSLPGIVECLEEPIAASSIVPMYFVSRRARQDVKVALIGQGPDELFGGYKRHLGVRYGEWWRGLPVGLRSMIGFAVNGLPRNEMLKRGVRSLSDEDRLKRYQDVFSLAPAETINRLFRDDVLPEKRDDHELVEYWRGLTSQLEHTDELGGFQLLEIRSSLPDELLMYADKLSMAHSLEVRVPYLDRTVVEYVQRLSANFKVRNGTRKWLHRQVCQSYLPRQVLKRKKRGFAVNVVDDWFHSSLQGKLPDLLL
;
A
#
# COMPACT_ATOMS: atom_id res chain seq x y z
N MET A 1 1.29 -14.25 -4.89
CA MET A 1 0.31 -13.51 -4.11
C MET A 1 -0.98 -14.27 -4.02
N CYS A 2 -1.48 -14.43 -2.81
CA CYS A 2 -2.53 -15.38 -2.50
C CYS A 2 -3.81 -14.64 -2.04
N GLY A 3 -4.83 -15.42 -1.69
CA GLY A 3 -5.99 -14.98 -0.93
C GLY A 3 -6.02 -15.72 0.40
N ILE A 4 -6.21 -14.98 1.50
CA ILE A 4 -6.46 -15.57 2.82
C ILE A 4 -7.86 -15.19 3.29
N ALA A 5 -8.51 -16.11 3.99
CA ALA A 5 -9.80 -15.89 4.64
C ALA A 5 -9.91 -16.76 5.89
N GLY A 6 -10.72 -16.34 6.86
CA GLY A 6 -10.98 -17.19 8.01
C GLY A 6 -11.98 -16.63 9.01
N GLN A 7 -12.38 -17.51 9.92
CA GLN A 7 -13.36 -17.23 10.97
C GLN A 7 -12.91 -17.87 12.28
N PHE A 8 -13.11 -17.17 13.39
CA PHE A 8 -12.92 -17.69 14.73
C PHE A 8 -14.08 -17.28 15.65
N ASN A 9 -14.87 -18.26 16.09
CA ASN A 9 -15.98 -18.10 17.03
C ASN A 9 -15.45 -18.07 18.49
N PHE A 10 -14.76 -16.99 18.86
CA PHE A 10 -13.91 -16.94 20.06
C PHE A 10 -14.65 -16.82 21.41
N GLN A 11 -15.92 -16.40 21.44
CA GLN A 11 -16.70 -16.34 22.69
C GLN A 11 -17.51 -17.61 22.94
N ARG A 12 -18.45 -17.94 22.05
CA ARG A 12 -19.35 -19.10 22.21
C ARG A 12 -18.69 -20.42 21.85
N ARG A 13 -17.58 -20.38 21.12
CA ARG A 13 -16.81 -21.56 20.68
C ARG A 13 -17.63 -22.57 19.86
N GLU A 14 -18.69 -22.10 19.22
CA GLU A 14 -19.48 -22.87 18.27
C GLU A 14 -18.59 -23.29 17.09
N PRO A 15 -18.75 -24.52 16.56
CA PRO A 15 -17.98 -24.96 15.40
C PRO A 15 -18.17 -24.04 14.20
N VAL A 16 -17.10 -23.82 13.44
CA VAL A 16 -17.15 -23.14 12.14
C VAL A 16 -17.51 -24.16 11.07
N GLU A 17 -18.52 -23.83 10.25
CA GLU A 17 -18.93 -24.66 9.12
C GLU A 17 -17.89 -24.60 8.00
N ARG A 18 -17.56 -25.77 7.44
CA ARG A 18 -16.57 -25.88 6.35
C ARG A 18 -17.04 -25.12 5.12
N GLU A 19 -18.32 -25.23 4.79
CA GLU A 19 -18.96 -24.60 3.65
C GLU A 19 -18.79 -23.08 3.69
N THR A 20 -18.91 -22.45 4.87
CA THR A 20 -18.68 -21.01 5.04
C THR A 20 -17.25 -20.65 4.64
N ILE A 21 -16.24 -21.38 5.12
CA ILE A 21 -14.83 -21.11 4.79
C ILE A 21 -14.51 -21.36 3.32
N VAL A 22 -15.13 -22.38 2.72
CA VAL A 22 -15.03 -22.63 1.28
C VAL A 22 -15.59 -21.45 0.49
N ARG A 23 -16.83 -21.01 0.75
CA ARG A 23 -17.42 -19.85 0.06
C ARG A 23 -16.59 -18.58 0.23
N MET A 24 -16.03 -18.36 1.43
CA MET A 24 -15.12 -17.24 1.70
C MET A 24 -13.89 -17.30 0.78
N ALA A 25 -13.23 -18.45 0.68
CA ALA A 25 -12.07 -18.64 -0.19
C ALA A 25 -12.43 -18.57 -1.68
N ASP A 26 -13.58 -19.08 -2.10
CA ASP A 26 -14.07 -19.03 -3.49
C ASP A 26 -14.26 -17.59 -3.96
N SER A 27 -14.75 -16.70 -3.08
CA SER A 27 -14.97 -15.29 -3.40
C SER A 27 -13.70 -14.51 -3.73
N ILE A 28 -12.52 -15.08 -3.44
CA ILE A 28 -11.20 -14.50 -3.71
C ILE A 28 -10.31 -15.42 -4.58
N ALA A 29 -10.90 -16.36 -5.31
CA ALA A 29 -10.18 -17.30 -6.17
C ALA A 29 -9.33 -16.60 -7.25
N HIS A 30 -9.75 -15.41 -7.72
CA HIS A 30 -8.98 -14.60 -8.68
C HIS A 30 -7.59 -14.24 -8.17
N ARG A 31 -7.40 -14.14 -6.85
CA ARG A 31 -6.10 -13.83 -6.28
C ARG A 31 -5.14 -15.01 -6.39
N GLY A 32 -5.63 -16.23 -6.23
CA GLY A 32 -4.82 -17.43 -6.18
C GLY A 32 -5.48 -18.59 -6.91
N PRO A 33 -5.31 -18.66 -8.25
CA PRO A 33 -5.98 -19.65 -9.09
C PRO A 33 -5.25 -21.02 -9.16
N ASP A 34 -4.04 -21.14 -8.59
CA ASP A 34 -3.20 -22.32 -8.81
C ASP A 34 -3.51 -23.47 -7.84
N ASP A 35 -3.97 -23.19 -6.62
CA ASP A 35 -4.22 -24.17 -5.56
C ASP A 35 -5.14 -23.60 -4.46
N GLU A 36 -5.74 -24.47 -3.66
CA GLU A 36 -6.64 -24.11 -2.55
C GLU A 36 -6.41 -24.98 -1.32
N GLY A 37 -6.66 -24.44 -0.13
CA GLY A 37 -6.50 -25.22 1.10
C GLY A 37 -7.39 -24.73 2.24
N PHE A 38 -7.72 -25.66 3.13
CA PHE A 38 -8.67 -25.45 4.21
C PHE A 38 -8.22 -26.14 5.49
N PHE A 39 -8.35 -25.44 6.62
CA PHE A 39 -8.17 -25.99 7.96
C PHE A 39 -9.38 -25.64 8.82
N ILE A 40 -10.01 -26.64 9.43
CA ILE A 40 -11.17 -26.48 10.30
C ILE A 40 -10.90 -27.26 11.58
N ALA A 41 -11.01 -26.59 12.72
CA ALA A 41 -10.80 -27.20 14.04
C ALA A 41 -11.75 -26.59 15.07
N GLY A 42 -12.96 -27.14 15.20
CA GLY A 42 -13.97 -26.63 16.11
C GLY A 42 -14.29 -25.17 15.80
N PRO A 43 -14.01 -24.22 16.71
CA PRO A 43 -14.41 -22.82 16.55
C PRO A 43 -13.58 -22.01 15.54
N VAL A 44 -12.54 -22.58 14.92
CA VAL A 44 -11.70 -21.88 13.95
C VAL A 44 -11.76 -22.54 12.57
N GLY A 45 -11.79 -21.70 11.54
CA GLY A 45 -11.66 -22.08 10.14
C GLY A 45 -10.72 -21.13 9.40
N LEU A 46 -9.83 -21.69 8.59
CA LEU A 46 -8.86 -20.98 7.75
C LEU A 46 -9.00 -21.47 6.31
N GLY A 47 -9.10 -20.54 5.37
CA GLY A 47 -9.21 -20.79 3.93
C GLY A 47 -8.12 -20.05 3.15
N PHE A 48 -7.62 -20.69 2.10
CA PHE A 48 -6.48 -20.21 1.33
C PHE A 48 -6.68 -20.41 -0.18
N ARG A 49 -6.23 -19.43 -0.96
CA ARG A 49 -6.15 -19.44 -2.42
C ARG A 49 -4.72 -19.10 -2.84
N ARG A 50 -4.05 -19.98 -3.58
CA ARG A 50 -2.62 -19.86 -3.87
C ARG A 50 -2.34 -19.33 -5.27
N LEU A 51 -1.45 -18.37 -5.38
CA LEU A 51 -0.67 -18.13 -6.60
C LEU A 51 0.75 -18.62 -6.33
N SER A 52 1.15 -19.67 -7.02
CA SER A 52 2.43 -20.34 -6.81
C SER A 52 3.56 -19.54 -7.46
N ILE A 53 4.46 -19.01 -6.63
CA ILE A 53 5.61 -18.16 -7.02
C ILE A 53 6.93 -18.73 -6.51
N ILE A 54 7.00 -19.08 -5.22
CA ILE A 54 8.14 -19.77 -4.61
C ILE A 54 7.70 -21.15 -4.13
N ASP A 55 8.59 -22.13 -4.30
CA ASP A 55 8.42 -23.52 -3.91
C ASP A 55 7.09 -24.06 -4.44
N LEU A 56 6.98 -24.15 -5.76
CA LEU A 56 5.75 -24.49 -6.49
C LEU A 56 5.07 -25.78 -5.96
N VAL A 57 5.85 -26.71 -5.39
CA VAL A 57 5.35 -27.97 -4.84
C VAL A 57 5.15 -27.92 -3.32
N GLY A 58 6.12 -27.39 -2.55
CA GLY A 58 6.11 -27.46 -1.09
C GLY A 58 5.36 -26.33 -0.39
N GLY A 59 4.97 -25.27 -1.09
CA GLY A 59 4.35 -24.08 -0.52
C GLY A 59 2.83 -24.14 -0.31
N HIS A 60 2.21 -25.33 -0.22
CA HIS A 60 0.78 -25.46 0.06
C HIS A 60 0.41 -24.89 1.44
N GLN A 61 -0.76 -24.26 1.55
CA GLN A 61 -1.26 -23.71 2.81
C GLN A 61 -2.77 -23.98 2.98
N PRO A 62 -3.33 -24.08 4.20
CA PRO A 62 -2.71 -23.81 5.50
C PRO A 62 -1.50 -24.70 5.82
N MET A 63 -0.37 -24.08 6.15
CA MET A 63 0.88 -24.78 6.48
C MET A 63 0.98 -24.96 7.99
N SER A 64 1.51 -26.09 8.46
CA SER A 64 1.74 -26.34 9.89
C SER A 64 3.16 -26.75 10.20
N ASP A 65 3.50 -26.83 11.49
CA ASP A 65 4.65 -27.60 11.98
C ASP A 65 4.36 -29.12 11.97
N ALA A 66 5.36 -29.94 12.32
CA ALA A 66 5.23 -31.41 12.34
C ALA A 66 4.21 -31.88 13.38
N GLU A 67 4.16 -31.19 14.52
CA GLU A 67 3.24 -31.50 15.61
C GLU A 67 1.82 -30.96 15.39
N ARG A 68 1.58 -30.19 14.31
CA ARG A 68 0.29 -29.54 14.00
C ARG A 68 -0.21 -28.62 15.11
N THR A 69 0.72 -27.96 15.79
CA THR A 69 0.46 -27.05 16.91
C THR A 69 0.37 -25.60 16.49
N VAL A 70 1.04 -25.23 15.39
CA VAL A 70 0.99 -23.90 14.80
C VAL A 70 0.62 -24.04 13.34
N TRP A 71 -0.44 -23.35 12.93
CA TRP A 71 -0.94 -23.30 11.55
C TRP A 71 -0.84 -21.89 11.02
N ILE A 72 -0.55 -21.72 9.73
CA ILE A 72 -0.47 -20.41 9.07
C ILE A 72 -1.19 -20.42 7.73
N ILE A 73 -1.88 -19.33 7.45
CA ILE A 73 -2.20 -18.88 6.10
C ILE A 73 -1.55 -17.52 5.86
N PHE A 74 -0.96 -17.33 4.69
CA PHE A 74 -0.02 -16.26 4.42
C PHE A 74 -0.14 -15.79 2.97
N ASN A 75 -0.45 -14.50 2.86
CA ASN A 75 -0.55 -13.77 1.62
C ASN A 75 0.61 -12.78 1.52
N GLY A 76 1.70 -13.12 0.82
CA GLY A 76 2.86 -12.25 0.73
C GLY A 76 4.13 -12.94 0.25
N GLU A 77 5.26 -12.33 0.58
CA GLU A 77 6.62 -12.81 0.31
C GLU A 77 7.57 -12.35 1.44
N ILE A 78 8.33 -13.27 2.03
CA ILE A 78 9.37 -12.96 3.04
C ILE A 78 10.75 -13.00 2.39
N TYR A 79 11.25 -11.86 1.97
CA TYR A 79 12.47 -11.76 1.18
C TYR A 79 13.75 -12.21 1.89
N ASN A 80 13.78 -12.18 3.23
CA ASN A 80 14.93 -12.65 4.04
C ASN A 80 14.73 -14.07 4.61
N TYR A 81 13.86 -14.89 4.01
CA TYR A 81 13.56 -16.23 4.53
C TYR A 81 14.78 -17.15 4.58
N ARG A 82 15.75 -17.00 3.68
CA ARG A 82 16.97 -17.84 3.67
C ARG A 82 17.86 -17.56 4.87
N GLU A 83 18.02 -16.30 5.22
CA GLU A 83 18.75 -15.84 6.40
C GLU A 83 18.05 -16.30 7.68
N LEU A 84 16.73 -16.10 7.77
CA LEU A 84 15.92 -16.52 8.92
C LEU A 84 15.94 -18.04 9.09
N ARG A 85 15.85 -18.80 7.99
CA ARG A 85 15.95 -20.26 8.03
C ARG A 85 17.28 -20.70 8.62
N ALA A 86 18.39 -20.12 8.16
CA ALA A 86 19.72 -20.46 8.67
C ALA A 86 19.86 -20.12 10.17
N GLU A 87 19.27 -19.02 10.63
CA GLU A 87 19.22 -18.67 12.05
C GLU A 87 18.40 -19.69 12.87
N LEU A 88 17.19 -20.02 12.41
CA LEU A 88 16.29 -20.95 13.10
C LEU A 88 16.86 -22.39 13.11
N GLN A 89 17.56 -22.81 12.05
CA GLN A 89 18.26 -24.09 12.03
C GLN A 89 19.37 -24.17 13.09
N LYS A 90 20.12 -23.08 13.31
CA LYS A 90 21.12 -23.01 14.40
C LYS A 90 20.50 -23.13 15.79
N LYS A 91 19.22 -22.76 15.92
CA LYS A 91 18.42 -22.89 17.15
C LYS A 91 17.74 -24.26 17.28
N GLY A 92 17.94 -25.16 16.31
CA GLY A 92 17.44 -26.54 16.35
C GLY A 92 16.13 -26.78 15.60
N HIS A 93 15.59 -25.79 14.88
CA HIS A 93 14.39 -25.99 14.07
C HIS A 93 14.68 -26.82 12.81
N GLN A 94 13.82 -27.79 12.54
CA GLN A 94 13.90 -28.66 11.36
C GLN A 94 12.81 -28.28 10.35
N PHE A 95 13.24 -27.96 9.14
CA PHE A 95 12.38 -27.53 8.04
C PHE A 95 12.09 -28.69 7.08
N ARG A 96 10.87 -28.73 6.53
CA ARG A 96 10.38 -29.78 5.63
C ARG A 96 10.18 -29.29 4.20
N THR A 97 10.09 -27.98 4.00
CA THR A 97 9.86 -27.32 2.71
C THR A 97 11.00 -26.35 2.40
N ASN A 98 10.97 -25.74 1.22
CA ASN A 98 11.82 -24.60 0.88
C ASN A 98 11.03 -23.28 0.78
N SER A 99 9.76 -23.32 1.18
CA SER A 99 8.86 -22.18 1.18
C SER A 99 9.30 -21.15 2.21
N ASP A 100 9.18 -19.88 1.84
CA ASP A 100 9.33 -18.74 2.74
C ASP A 100 8.30 -18.78 3.89
N THR A 101 7.14 -19.42 3.68
CA THR A 101 6.08 -19.56 4.68
C THR A 101 6.53 -20.31 5.93
N GLU A 102 7.37 -21.34 5.79
CA GLU A 102 7.74 -22.23 6.91
C GLU A 102 8.61 -21.50 7.95
N VAL A 103 9.35 -20.46 7.54
CA VAL A 103 10.16 -19.65 8.47
C VAL A 103 9.28 -18.88 9.45
N ILE A 104 8.04 -18.55 9.08
CA ILE A 104 7.09 -17.87 9.96
C ILE A 104 6.57 -18.83 11.03
N VAL A 105 6.28 -20.09 10.65
CA VAL A 105 5.84 -21.12 11.59
C VAL A 105 6.90 -21.36 12.67
N HIS A 106 8.14 -21.59 12.26
CA HIS A 106 9.25 -21.79 13.20
C HIS A 106 9.60 -20.52 13.96
N GLY A 107 9.61 -19.37 13.29
CA GLY A 107 9.85 -18.08 13.93
C GLY A 107 8.82 -17.74 15.00
N TYR A 108 7.54 -18.06 14.78
CA TYR A 108 6.50 -17.88 15.80
C TYR A 108 6.69 -18.84 17.00
N LYS A 109 7.13 -20.09 16.76
CA LYS A 109 7.45 -21.04 17.84
C LYS A 109 8.63 -20.54 18.70
N GLU A 110 9.59 -19.87 18.09
CA GLU A 110 10.79 -19.35 18.75
C GLU A 110 10.56 -18.00 19.45
N TRP A 111 9.92 -17.05 18.76
CA TRP A 111 9.84 -15.64 19.19
C TRP A 111 8.41 -15.19 19.53
N GLY A 112 7.40 -16.04 19.36
CA GLY A 112 6.01 -15.64 19.46
C GLY A 112 5.66 -14.54 18.44
N THR A 113 4.94 -13.51 18.88
CA THR A 113 4.56 -12.38 18.02
C THR A 113 5.73 -11.45 17.67
N ASP A 114 6.87 -11.57 18.35
CA ASP A 114 8.07 -10.80 17.96
C ASP A 114 8.61 -11.24 16.59
N VAL A 115 8.22 -12.43 16.09
CA VAL A 115 8.58 -12.90 14.74
C VAL A 115 8.40 -11.83 13.66
N PHE A 116 7.38 -10.99 13.75
CA PHE A 116 7.10 -9.93 12.76
C PHE A 116 8.24 -8.91 12.66
N ASN A 117 8.97 -8.65 13.75
CA ASN A 117 10.13 -7.76 13.74
C ASN A 117 11.34 -8.34 13.01
N HIS A 118 11.40 -9.66 12.80
CA HIS A 118 12.47 -10.34 12.06
C HIS A 118 12.18 -10.45 10.56
N LEU A 119 10.91 -10.27 10.15
CA LEU A 119 10.51 -10.37 8.76
C LEU A 119 10.90 -9.11 7.97
N ASN A 120 11.54 -9.32 6.82
CA ASN A 120 11.63 -8.33 5.74
C ASN A 120 10.82 -8.87 4.56
N GLY A 121 9.63 -8.30 4.36
CA GLY A 121 8.67 -8.81 3.39
C GLY A 121 7.42 -7.95 3.31
N MET A 122 6.55 -8.32 2.37
CA MET A 122 5.18 -7.85 2.29
C MET A 122 4.26 -9.00 2.70
N PHE A 123 3.28 -8.77 3.56
CA PHE A 123 2.48 -9.86 4.12
C PHE A 123 1.15 -9.39 4.72
N GLY A 124 0.12 -10.16 4.45
CA GLY A 124 -1.04 -10.29 5.30
C GLY A 124 -1.15 -11.77 5.70
N LEU A 125 -1.20 -12.08 6.99
CA LEU A 125 -1.16 -13.45 7.45
C LEU A 125 -2.07 -13.70 8.66
N ALA A 126 -2.37 -14.97 8.90
CA ALA A 126 -3.03 -15.44 10.10
C ALA A 126 -2.33 -16.70 10.63
N ILE A 127 -1.97 -16.69 11.92
CA ILE A 127 -1.36 -17.80 12.65
C ILE A 127 -2.36 -18.31 13.68
N TRP A 128 -2.68 -19.60 13.62
CA TRP A 128 -3.43 -20.31 14.64
C TRP A 128 -2.50 -21.15 15.51
N ASP A 129 -2.39 -20.76 16.77
CA ASP A 129 -1.71 -21.51 17.82
C ASP A 129 -2.73 -22.40 18.54
N ALA A 130 -2.72 -23.68 18.18
CA ALA A 130 -3.69 -24.66 18.67
C ALA A 130 -3.52 -24.95 20.17
N ARG A 131 -2.30 -24.86 20.70
CA ARG A 131 -2.01 -25.11 22.12
C ARG A 131 -2.60 -24.01 22.99
N ASN A 132 -2.40 -22.76 22.59
CA ASN A 132 -2.88 -21.60 23.32
C ASN A 132 -4.29 -21.16 22.93
N GLN A 133 -4.88 -21.78 21.91
CA GLN A 133 -6.19 -21.41 21.35
C GLN A 133 -6.22 -19.93 20.96
N ARG A 134 -5.19 -19.52 20.23
CA ARG A 134 -4.87 -18.12 19.92
C ARG A 134 -4.78 -17.95 18.42
N LEU A 135 -5.54 -17.00 17.89
CA LEU A 135 -5.42 -16.54 16.50
C LEU A 135 -4.69 -15.19 16.49
N VAL A 136 -3.62 -15.09 15.71
CA VAL A 136 -2.90 -13.84 15.45
C VAL A 136 -3.02 -13.49 13.98
N VAL A 137 -3.56 -12.32 13.67
CA VAL A 137 -3.68 -11.82 12.29
C VAL A 137 -2.85 -10.56 12.15
N ALA A 138 -1.92 -10.49 11.19
CA ALA A 138 -0.96 -9.39 11.11
C ALA A 138 -0.78 -8.87 9.69
N ARG A 139 -0.61 -7.55 9.57
CA ARG A 139 -0.33 -6.83 8.33
C ARG A 139 1.11 -6.28 8.34
N ASP A 140 1.79 -6.32 7.20
CA ASP A 140 3.17 -5.87 7.05
C ASP A 140 3.38 -4.39 7.42
N ALA A 141 4.64 -4.05 7.68
CA ALA A 141 5.06 -2.75 8.22
C ALA A 141 4.59 -1.57 7.36
N MET A 142 4.54 -1.73 6.04
CA MET A 142 4.19 -0.68 5.08
C MET A 142 2.75 -0.80 4.57
N GLY A 143 2.02 -1.82 5.01
CA GLY A 143 0.64 -2.08 4.58
C GLY A 143 0.54 -2.44 3.10
N ILE A 144 1.54 -3.09 2.52
CA ILE A 144 1.53 -3.49 1.10
C ILE A 144 0.41 -4.49 0.85
N LYS A 145 0.20 -5.44 1.76
CA LYS A 145 -0.90 -6.41 1.68
C LYS A 145 -2.07 -6.03 2.56
N LEU A 146 -3.26 -6.41 2.13
CA LEU A 146 -4.51 -6.02 2.75
C LEU A 146 -5.03 -7.12 3.67
N ILE A 147 -5.61 -6.69 4.80
CA ILE A 147 -6.42 -7.52 5.69
C ILE A 147 -7.62 -6.69 6.10
N TYR A 148 -8.80 -7.21 5.80
CA TYR A 148 -10.08 -6.73 6.27
C TYR A 148 -10.60 -7.66 7.36
N TYR A 149 -11.34 -7.12 8.31
CA TYR A 149 -11.93 -7.90 9.39
C TYR A 149 -13.25 -7.32 9.89
N LYS A 150 -14.04 -8.17 10.53
CA LYS A 150 -15.26 -7.80 11.26
C LYS A 150 -15.31 -8.57 12.58
N ILE A 151 -15.76 -7.89 13.62
CA ILE A 151 -15.99 -8.48 14.94
C ILE A 151 -17.44 -8.26 15.30
N ARG A 152 -18.19 -9.36 15.48
CA ARG A 152 -19.62 -9.30 15.81
C ARG A 152 -19.99 -10.48 16.68
N ASN A 153 -20.72 -10.24 17.77
CA ASN A 153 -21.28 -11.30 18.63
C ASN A 153 -20.27 -12.38 19.08
N GLY A 154 -19.00 -12.00 19.28
CA GLY A 154 -17.95 -12.94 19.68
C GLY A 154 -17.41 -13.84 18.56
N GLN A 155 -17.65 -13.45 17.31
CA GLN A 155 -17.05 -14.00 16.10
C GLN A 155 -16.07 -12.99 15.50
N PHE A 156 -14.94 -13.50 15.04
CA PHE A 156 -13.91 -12.76 14.33
C PHE A 156 -13.80 -13.32 12.91
N THR A 157 -14.11 -12.51 11.90
CA THR A 157 -14.07 -12.90 10.48
C THR A 157 -13.11 -12.00 9.74
N PHE A 158 -12.27 -12.56 8.87
CA PHE A 158 -11.25 -11.79 8.14
C PHE A 158 -11.03 -12.31 6.73
N GLY A 159 -10.43 -11.46 5.89
CA GLY A 159 -10.01 -11.81 4.55
C GLY A 159 -9.02 -10.81 3.94
N SER A 160 -8.37 -11.18 2.83
CA SER A 160 -7.55 -10.26 2.03
C SER A 160 -8.36 -9.16 1.34
N GLU A 161 -9.66 -9.38 1.21
CA GLU A 161 -10.65 -8.52 0.57
C GLU A 161 -11.90 -8.44 1.46
N ILE A 162 -12.84 -7.54 1.15
CA ILE A 162 -14.09 -7.36 1.89
C ILE A 162 -15.07 -8.49 1.57
N ARG A 163 -15.09 -8.97 0.32
CA ARG A 163 -15.95 -10.07 -0.16
C ARG A 163 -16.03 -11.31 0.75
N PRO A 164 -14.92 -11.90 1.25
CA PRO A 164 -14.98 -13.01 2.20
C PRO A 164 -15.83 -12.72 3.44
N ILE A 165 -15.78 -11.49 3.97
CA ILE A 165 -16.55 -11.10 5.15
C ILE A 165 -18.04 -11.00 4.81
N LEU A 166 -18.38 -10.45 3.65
CA LEU A 166 -19.76 -10.33 3.19
C LEU A 166 -20.41 -11.72 3.00
N VAL A 167 -19.66 -12.65 2.40
CA VAL A 167 -20.09 -14.03 2.16
C VAL A 167 -20.29 -14.81 3.46
N ALA A 168 -19.49 -14.54 4.49
CA ALA A 168 -19.62 -15.18 5.79
C ALA A 168 -20.83 -14.68 6.59
N GLU A 169 -21.14 -13.38 6.50
CA GLU A 169 -22.23 -12.75 7.26
C GLU A 169 -23.60 -12.81 6.58
N ASP A 170 -23.65 -13.21 5.30
CA ASP A 170 -24.84 -13.26 4.45
C ASP A 170 -25.72 -11.99 4.57
N SER A 171 -25.05 -10.83 4.64
CA SER A 171 -25.71 -9.55 4.83
C SER A 171 -24.98 -8.42 4.11
N LYS A 172 -25.78 -7.48 3.58
CA LYS A 172 -25.28 -6.25 2.96
C LYS A 172 -25.01 -5.21 4.05
N PRO A 173 -23.75 -4.78 4.27
CA PRO A 173 -23.46 -3.77 5.28
C PRO A 173 -23.97 -2.40 4.82
N GLU A 174 -24.36 -1.58 5.79
CA GLU A 174 -24.67 -0.18 5.57
C GLU A 174 -23.40 0.63 5.30
N VAL A 175 -23.54 1.75 4.62
CA VAL A 175 -22.45 2.72 4.45
C VAL A 175 -22.23 3.45 5.76
N ASP A 176 -20.98 3.53 6.23
CA ASP A 176 -20.63 4.33 7.40
C ASP A 176 -20.54 5.81 7.00
N PRO A 177 -21.42 6.70 7.54
CA PRO A 177 -21.41 8.11 7.16
C PRO A 177 -20.11 8.84 7.48
N VAL A 178 -19.42 8.41 8.56
CA VAL A 178 -18.11 8.97 8.92
C VAL A 178 -17.06 8.57 7.89
N ALA A 179 -17.05 7.30 7.48
CA ALA A 179 -16.15 6.82 6.43
C ALA A 179 -16.41 7.50 5.08
N LEU A 180 -17.68 7.76 4.74
CA LEU A 180 -18.06 8.49 3.52
C LEU A 180 -17.56 9.95 3.56
N LYS A 181 -17.73 10.62 4.70
CA LYS A 181 -17.17 11.96 4.93
C LYS A 181 -15.66 12.00 4.74
N LEU A 182 -14.93 11.03 5.33
CA LEU A 182 -13.49 10.93 5.18
C LEU A 182 -13.09 10.66 3.71
N PHE A 183 -13.85 9.82 2.99
CA PHE A 183 -13.65 9.63 1.55
C PHE A 183 -13.79 10.93 0.77
N LEU A 184 -14.85 11.72 1.02
CA LEU A 184 -15.04 13.02 0.36
C LEU A 184 -13.94 14.03 0.72
N GLN A 185 -13.38 13.92 1.93
CA GLN A 185 -12.28 14.77 2.38
C GLN A 185 -10.92 14.36 1.78
N PHE A 186 -10.63 13.06 1.67
CA PHE A 186 -9.28 12.56 1.36
C PHE A 186 -9.13 11.84 0.01
N ARG A 187 -10.24 11.52 -0.67
CA ARG A 187 -10.35 10.66 -1.88
C ARG A 187 -10.21 9.17 -1.65
N TYR A 188 -10.01 8.76 -0.41
CA TYR A 188 -9.95 7.37 0.03
C TYR A 188 -10.44 7.29 1.47
N THR A 189 -10.81 6.09 1.92
CA THR A 189 -11.16 5.85 3.33
C THR A 189 -9.91 5.40 4.10
N PRO A 190 -9.40 6.18 5.06
CA PRO A 190 -8.23 5.81 5.84
C PRO A 190 -8.49 4.60 6.76
N SER A 191 -7.47 3.77 6.95
CA SER A 191 -7.46 2.75 8.01
C SER A 191 -7.64 3.40 9.40
N PRO A 192 -8.34 2.73 10.33
CA PRO A 192 -8.87 1.36 10.25
C PRO A 192 -10.28 1.24 9.67
N LEU A 193 -10.90 2.33 9.19
CA LEU A 193 -12.27 2.30 8.68
C LEU A 193 -12.34 1.67 7.30
N THR A 194 -13.51 1.19 6.89
CA THR A 194 -13.87 1.01 5.47
C THR A 194 -15.11 1.83 5.19
N ILE A 195 -15.53 1.93 3.92
CA ILE A 195 -16.81 2.58 3.58
C ILE A 195 -18.02 1.90 4.25
N PHE A 196 -17.86 0.65 4.73
CA PHE A 196 -18.92 -0.16 5.30
C PHE A 196 -18.89 -0.19 6.82
N GLN A 197 -20.06 -0.05 7.44
CA GLN A 197 -20.21 -0.09 8.88
C GLN A 197 -19.83 -1.46 9.44
N GLY A 198 -18.99 -1.47 10.49
CA GLY A 198 -18.57 -2.67 11.20
C GLY A 198 -17.49 -3.50 10.50
N ILE A 199 -17.15 -3.21 9.24
CA ILE A 199 -16.00 -3.80 8.55
C ILE A 199 -14.83 -2.83 8.67
N ARG A 200 -13.69 -3.35 9.12
CA ARG A 200 -12.46 -2.58 9.35
C ARG A 200 -11.34 -3.12 8.48
N LYS A 201 -10.38 -2.27 8.14
CA LYS A 201 -9.12 -2.68 7.53
C LYS A 201 -8.02 -2.60 8.57
N LEU A 202 -7.22 -3.65 8.71
CA LEU A 202 -6.12 -3.68 9.67
C LEU A 202 -5.06 -2.67 9.24
N ALA A 203 -4.62 -1.81 10.16
CA ALA A 203 -3.65 -0.77 9.83
C ALA A 203 -2.25 -1.32 9.50
N PRO A 204 -1.41 -0.59 8.76
CA PRO A 204 -0.02 -0.98 8.50
C PRO A 204 0.76 -1.23 9.79
N GLY A 205 1.53 -2.32 9.84
CA GLY A 205 2.38 -2.65 10.99
C GLY A 205 1.62 -2.99 12.27
N THR A 206 0.34 -3.38 12.17
CA THR A 206 -0.46 -3.82 13.31
C THR A 206 -0.86 -5.29 13.18
N MET A 207 -1.31 -5.84 14.32
CA MET A 207 -1.82 -7.19 14.45
C MET A 207 -3.06 -7.22 15.35
N LEU A 208 -3.90 -8.21 15.14
CA LEU A 208 -5.01 -8.57 16.01
C LEU A 208 -4.71 -9.90 16.67
N VAL A 209 -4.84 -9.94 18.00
CA VAL A 209 -4.67 -11.13 18.81
C VAL A 209 -6.04 -11.51 19.38
N VAL A 210 -6.57 -12.66 18.97
CA VAL A 210 -7.82 -13.21 19.46
C VAL A 210 -7.53 -14.42 20.33
N GLU A 211 -7.75 -14.29 21.63
CA GLU A 211 -7.53 -15.34 22.61
C GLU A 211 -8.42 -15.12 23.84
N ARG A 212 -8.74 -16.20 24.57
CA ARG A 212 -9.45 -16.13 25.87
C ARG A 212 -10.73 -15.29 25.83
N GLY A 213 -11.50 -15.39 24.75
CA GLY A 213 -12.77 -14.65 24.59
C GLY A 213 -12.63 -13.16 24.28
N ARG A 214 -11.41 -12.68 23.97
CA ARG A 214 -11.12 -11.27 23.68
C ARG A 214 -10.35 -11.11 22.38
N CYS A 215 -10.51 -9.96 21.74
CA CYS A 215 -9.70 -9.51 20.62
C CYS A 215 -8.98 -8.22 21.02
N ARG A 216 -7.67 -8.15 20.76
CA ARG A 216 -6.84 -6.97 21.02
C ARG A 216 -6.12 -6.58 19.76
N GLU A 217 -6.10 -5.28 19.46
CA GLU A 217 -5.29 -4.71 18.39
C GLU A 217 -3.99 -4.16 18.98
N GLU A 218 -2.86 -4.52 18.38
CA GLU A 218 -1.54 -4.12 18.83
C GLU A 218 -0.68 -3.70 17.63
N ARG A 219 0.18 -2.69 17.82
CA ARG A 219 1.17 -2.30 16.83
C ARG A 219 2.46 -3.07 17.08
N TRP A 220 2.84 -3.94 16.14
CA TRP A 220 4.11 -4.68 16.24
C TRP A 220 5.27 -3.88 15.63
N TYR A 221 5.00 -3.08 14.58
CA TYR A 221 6.02 -2.24 13.94
C TYR A 221 6.12 -0.86 14.60
N ASN A 222 7.10 -0.71 15.49
CA ASN A 222 7.35 0.52 16.27
C ASN A 222 8.73 1.14 15.99
N PHE A 223 9.13 1.21 14.72
CA PHE A 223 10.38 1.87 14.36
C PHE A 223 10.32 3.38 14.64
N VAL A 224 11.20 3.85 15.52
CA VAL A 224 11.39 5.28 15.82
C VAL A 224 12.63 5.79 15.06
N PRO A 225 12.47 6.67 14.06
CA PRO A 225 13.58 7.16 13.26
C PRO A 225 14.46 8.11 14.07
N THR A 226 15.63 7.63 14.48
CA THR A 226 16.66 8.47 15.12
C THR A 226 17.62 9.03 14.07
N PRO A 227 17.81 10.36 14.00
CA PRO A 227 18.77 10.97 13.10
C PRO A 227 20.18 10.38 13.28
N PHE A 228 20.96 10.34 12.20
CA PHE A 228 22.36 9.91 12.28
C PHE A 228 23.15 10.84 13.19
N ALA A 229 23.97 10.27 14.08
CA ALA A 229 24.75 11.01 15.07
C ALA A 229 25.69 12.05 14.42
N THR A 230 26.26 11.71 13.28
CA THR A 230 26.99 12.63 12.40
C THR A 230 26.17 12.85 11.14
N PRO A 231 25.94 14.11 10.72
CA PRO A 231 25.31 14.39 9.44
C PRO A 231 26.09 13.72 8.30
N LYS A 232 25.38 12.91 7.51
CA LYS A 232 25.94 12.22 6.35
C LYS A 232 26.48 13.24 5.34
N LYS A 233 27.58 12.89 4.66
CA LYS A 233 27.99 13.60 3.45
C LYS A 233 27.12 13.19 2.27
N ASP A 234 27.08 14.03 1.24
CA ASP A 234 26.23 13.79 0.08
C ASP A 234 26.63 12.52 -0.66
N GLU A 235 27.92 12.32 -0.91
CA GLU A 235 28.46 11.15 -1.61
C GLU A 235 28.21 9.86 -0.83
N GLU A 236 28.44 9.89 0.49
CA GLU A 236 28.20 8.77 1.40
C GLU A 236 26.71 8.36 1.39
N ALA A 237 25.80 9.34 1.47
CA ALA A 237 24.37 9.06 1.44
C ALA A 237 23.91 8.47 0.09
N VAL A 238 24.54 8.89 -1.02
CA VAL A 238 24.26 8.34 -2.35
C VAL A 238 24.72 6.89 -2.46
N GLU A 239 25.94 6.59 -2.02
CA GLU A 239 26.51 5.23 -2.04
C GLU A 239 25.70 4.27 -1.16
N GLU A 240 25.37 4.67 0.06
CA GLU A 240 24.57 3.86 0.99
C GLU A 240 23.16 3.62 0.43
N LEU A 241 22.49 4.65 -0.08
CA LEU A 241 21.16 4.49 -0.67
C LEU A 241 21.20 3.56 -1.89
N LEU A 242 22.21 3.69 -2.75
CA LEU A 242 22.39 2.80 -3.89
C LEU A 242 22.63 1.35 -3.44
N HIS A 243 23.45 1.13 -2.41
CA HIS A 243 23.67 -0.19 -1.84
C HIS A 243 22.36 -0.81 -1.33
N LEU A 244 21.55 -0.04 -0.62
CA LEU A 244 20.24 -0.46 -0.12
C LEU A 244 19.27 -0.78 -1.27
N TYR A 245 19.23 0.05 -2.32
CA TYR A 245 18.42 -0.21 -3.51
C TYR A 245 18.83 -1.50 -4.22
N LYS A 246 20.13 -1.74 -4.42
CA LYS A 246 20.63 -3.00 -5.01
C LYS A 246 20.20 -4.21 -4.18
N GLY A 247 20.34 -4.12 -2.86
CA GLY A 247 19.92 -5.17 -1.94
C GLY A 247 18.40 -5.43 -2.01
N ALA A 248 17.60 -4.36 -2.00
CA ALA A 248 16.15 -4.44 -2.10
C ALA A 248 15.69 -5.05 -3.42
N VAL A 249 16.22 -4.60 -4.56
CA VAL A 249 15.88 -5.14 -5.88
C VAL A 249 16.26 -6.62 -5.99
N ARG A 250 17.46 -7.01 -5.53
CA ARG A 250 17.88 -8.42 -5.51
C ARG A 250 16.91 -9.29 -4.73
N ARG A 251 16.50 -8.84 -3.53
CA ARG A 251 15.51 -9.51 -2.68
C ARG A 251 14.16 -9.66 -3.37
N HIS A 252 13.69 -8.60 -4.03
CA HIS A 252 12.38 -8.58 -4.69
C HIS A 252 12.37 -9.32 -6.05
N LEU A 253 13.53 -9.72 -6.59
CA LEU A 253 13.64 -10.57 -7.77
C LEU A 253 13.62 -12.07 -7.47
N LEU A 254 13.66 -12.48 -6.18
CA LEU A 254 13.57 -13.88 -5.79
C LEU A 254 12.22 -14.48 -6.25
N SER A 255 12.25 -15.39 -7.23
CA SER A 255 11.05 -16.01 -7.78
C SER A 255 11.40 -17.28 -8.54
N ASP A 256 10.55 -18.32 -8.47
CA ASP A 256 10.66 -19.53 -9.29
C ASP A 256 9.84 -19.41 -10.61
N VAL A 257 9.25 -18.23 -10.87
CA VAL A 257 8.42 -17.92 -12.03
C VAL A 257 8.88 -16.63 -12.73
N PRO A 258 8.49 -16.40 -14.00
CA PRO A 258 8.91 -15.20 -14.73
C PRO A 258 8.50 -13.89 -14.04
N VAL A 259 9.44 -12.94 -14.04
CA VAL A 259 9.30 -11.60 -13.45
C VAL A 259 9.37 -10.54 -14.55
N GLY A 260 8.57 -9.47 -14.43
CA GLY A 260 8.60 -8.30 -15.29
C GLY A 260 8.60 -6.98 -14.52
N ILE A 261 8.40 -5.87 -15.25
CA ILE A 261 8.31 -4.52 -14.67
C ILE A 261 7.16 -3.72 -15.28
N LEU A 262 6.45 -2.95 -14.46
CA LEU A 262 5.52 -1.93 -14.90
C LEU A 262 6.30 -0.62 -15.11
N LEU A 263 6.44 -0.19 -16.36
CA LEU A 263 7.33 0.90 -16.78
C LEU A 263 6.53 2.13 -17.23
N SER A 264 6.82 3.29 -16.64
CA SER A 264 6.14 4.58 -16.89
C SER A 264 7.02 5.61 -17.62
N GLY A 265 8.22 5.24 -18.08
CA GLY A 265 9.18 6.17 -18.70
C GLY A 265 9.78 7.23 -17.76
N GLY A 266 9.31 7.28 -16.51
CA GLY A 266 9.80 8.17 -15.46
C GLY A 266 11.13 7.75 -14.82
N LEU A 267 11.61 8.62 -13.92
CA LEU A 267 12.87 8.44 -13.21
C LEU A 267 12.88 7.16 -12.36
N ASP A 268 11.81 6.94 -11.61
CA ASP A 268 11.73 5.87 -10.60
C ASP A 268 11.69 4.48 -11.25
N SER A 269 10.81 4.30 -12.25
CA SER A 269 10.71 3.03 -13.00
C SER A 269 11.93 2.78 -13.90
N GLY A 270 12.56 3.85 -14.41
CA GLY A 270 13.82 3.76 -15.17
C GLY A 270 15.00 3.29 -14.32
N LEU A 271 15.21 3.87 -13.13
CA LEU A 271 16.25 3.41 -12.21
C LEU A 271 15.98 1.97 -11.77
N LEU A 272 14.72 1.63 -11.52
CA LEU A 272 14.35 0.27 -11.14
C LEU A 272 14.71 -0.74 -12.24
N LEU A 273 14.40 -0.46 -13.50
CA LEU A 273 14.82 -1.30 -14.63
C LEU A 273 16.33 -1.42 -14.74
N ALA A 274 17.06 -0.32 -14.54
CA ALA A 274 18.52 -0.32 -14.56
C ALA A 274 19.12 -1.23 -13.46
N LEU A 275 18.56 -1.18 -12.25
CA LEU A 275 18.99 -2.04 -11.13
C LEU A 275 18.60 -3.50 -11.34
N MET A 276 17.44 -3.77 -11.95
CA MET A 276 17.05 -5.14 -12.34
C MET A 276 18.04 -5.73 -13.35
N ASN A 277 18.50 -4.94 -14.31
CA ASN A 277 19.50 -5.35 -15.30
C ASN A 277 20.84 -5.76 -14.69
N GLU A 278 21.22 -5.22 -13.54
CA GLU A 278 22.42 -5.69 -12.82
C GLU A 278 22.28 -7.12 -12.27
N GLN A 279 21.05 -7.62 -12.12
CA GLN A 279 20.78 -8.97 -11.63
C GLN A 279 20.49 -9.98 -12.76
N GLY A 280 20.48 -9.53 -14.03
CA GLY A 280 20.17 -10.35 -15.20
C GLY A 280 19.23 -9.62 -16.17
N GLY A 281 18.89 -10.24 -17.30
CA GLY A 281 17.99 -9.66 -18.30
C GLY A 281 18.04 -10.43 -19.63
N PRO A 282 17.26 -10.02 -20.65
CA PRO A 282 16.36 -8.86 -20.66
C PRO A 282 15.05 -9.10 -19.90
N TRP A 283 14.45 -8.04 -19.35
CA TRP A 283 13.16 -8.10 -18.65
C TRP A 283 12.01 -7.66 -19.55
N PRO A 284 10.82 -8.29 -19.47
CA PRO A 284 9.64 -7.75 -20.10
C PRO A 284 9.13 -6.51 -19.32
N ALA A 285 8.95 -5.42 -20.04
CA ALA A 285 8.52 -4.13 -19.50
C ALA A 285 7.18 -3.71 -20.10
N TYR A 286 6.18 -3.43 -19.26
CA TYR A 286 4.81 -3.14 -19.69
C TYR A 286 4.48 -1.67 -19.46
N THR A 287 3.95 -1.01 -20.49
CA THR A 287 3.53 0.41 -20.42
C THR A 287 2.14 0.59 -21.01
N ILE A 288 1.33 1.43 -20.37
CA ILE A 288 0.04 1.88 -20.89
C ILE A 288 0.23 3.13 -21.72
N GLY A 289 -0.45 3.17 -22.87
CA GLY A 289 -0.64 4.37 -23.67
C GLY A 289 -2.10 4.60 -23.98
N TYR A 290 -2.41 5.84 -24.33
CA TYR A 290 -3.77 6.32 -24.54
C TYR A 290 -3.97 6.86 -25.96
N GLY A 291 -2.88 6.94 -26.74
CA GLY A 291 -2.86 7.43 -28.11
C GLY A 291 -1.90 8.61 -28.29
N GLU A 292 -1.36 8.77 -29.50
CA GLU A 292 -0.30 9.76 -29.83
C GLU A 292 -0.75 11.23 -29.69
N THR A 293 -2.04 11.48 -29.48
CA THR A 293 -2.63 12.82 -29.35
C THR A 293 -2.61 13.39 -27.93
N PHE A 294 -2.29 12.59 -26.90
CA PHE A 294 -2.39 13.03 -25.51
C PHE A 294 -1.03 13.42 -24.91
N ALA A 295 -0.99 14.57 -24.22
CA ALA A 295 0.22 15.11 -23.59
C ALA A 295 0.78 14.23 -22.46
N ASP A 296 -0.07 13.38 -21.86
CA ASP A 296 0.29 12.46 -20.78
C ASP A 296 0.68 11.04 -21.28
N ASP A 297 0.73 10.81 -22.59
CA ASP A 297 1.16 9.50 -23.12
C ASP A 297 2.66 9.26 -22.83
N GLU A 298 2.95 8.18 -22.10
CA GLU A 298 4.29 7.78 -21.66
C GLU A 298 4.94 6.75 -22.61
N LEU A 299 4.26 6.30 -23.65
CA LEU A 299 4.73 5.21 -24.51
C LEU A 299 6.09 5.47 -25.13
N ARG A 300 6.29 6.69 -25.66
CA ARG A 300 7.57 7.07 -26.28
C ARG A 300 8.70 7.08 -25.26
N ASP A 301 8.48 7.73 -24.12
CA ASP A 301 9.49 7.85 -23.07
C ASP A 301 9.85 6.46 -22.50
N ALA A 302 8.85 5.60 -22.31
CA ALA A 302 9.04 4.24 -21.85
C ALA A 302 9.73 3.34 -22.88
N ALA A 303 9.39 3.47 -24.17
CA ALA A 303 10.05 2.73 -25.25
C ALA A 303 11.53 3.12 -25.36
N GLU A 304 11.83 4.41 -25.27
CA GLU A 304 13.21 4.91 -25.20
C GLU A 304 13.96 4.35 -23.98
N THR A 305 13.34 4.36 -22.79
CA THR A 305 13.95 3.78 -21.57
C THR A 305 14.17 2.27 -21.71
N ALA A 306 13.18 1.54 -22.26
CA ALA A 306 13.30 0.11 -22.45
C ALA A 306 14.42 -0.23 -23.45
N ALA A 307 14.53 0.51 -24.56
CA ALA A 307 15.58 0.34 -25.55
C ALA A 307 16.98 0.60 -24.96
N LEU A 308 17.14 1.65 -24.14
CA LEU A 308 18.39 1.96 -23.44
C LEU A 308 18.89 0.80 -22.58
N PHE A 309 17.98 0.01 -22.02
CA PHE A 309 18.25 -1.10 -21.13
C PHE A 309 18.03 -2.47 -21.78
N GLY A 310 17.81 -2.53 -23.10
CA GLY A 310 17.57 -3.78 -23.83
C GLY A 310 16.34 -4.57 -23.36
N ALA A 311 15.38 -3.92 -22.69
CA ALA A 311 14.18 -4.56 -22.19
C ALA A 311 13.18 -4.87 -23.31
N ARG A 312 12.45 -5.99 -23.18
CA ARG A 312 11.36 -6.33 -24.11
C ARG A 312 10.15 -5.45 -23.79
N HIS A 313 9.99 -4.35 -24.51
CA HIS A 313 8.89 -3.40 -24.30
C HIS A 313 7.58 -3.91 -24.89
N VAL A 314 6.54 -3.93 -24.05
CA VAL A 314 5.19 -4.33 -24.39
C VAL A 314 4.27 -3.17 -24.09
N THR A 315 3.56 -2.70 -25.11
CA THR A 315 2.64 -1.58 -24.99
C THR A 315 1.20 -2.08 -24.89
N VAL A 316 0.40 -1.40 -24.08
CA VAL A 316 -1.03 -1.60 -23.95
C VAL A 316 -1.70 -0.31 -24.35
N ARG A 317 -2.49 -0.33 -25.42
CA ARG A 317 -3.29 0.82 -25.83
C ARG A 317 -4.64 0.76 -25.16
N LEU A 318 -5.03 1.85 -24.53
CA LEU A 318 -6.33 2.04 -23.91
C LEU A 318 -7.08 3.15 -24.66
N ASP A 319 -8.35 2.91 -24.97
CA ASP A 319 -9.26 3.91 -25.50
C ASP A 319 -10.47 4.09 -24.57
N GLN A 320 -11.29 5.09 -24.86
CA GLN A 320 -12.47 5.44 -24.07
C GLN A 320 -13.49 4.29 -24.01
N ASN A 321 -13.70 3.56 -25.12
CA ASN A 321 -14.68 2.47 -25.17
C ASN A 321 -14.28 1.32 -24.25
N GLU A 322 -13.00 0.94 -24.27
CA GLU A 322 -12.45 -0.09 -23.39
C GLU A 322 -12.53 0.34 -21.92
N PHE A 323 -12.28 1.63 -21.63
CA PHE A 323 -12.47 2.22 -20.30
C PHE A 323 -13.93 2.11 -19.83
N GLU A 324 -14.89 2.63 -20.60
CA GLU A 324 -16.32 2.65 -20.23
C GLU A 324 -16.85 1.23 -19.99
N ARG A 325 -16.46 0.28 -20.85
CA ARG A 325 -16.85 -1.13 -20.71
C ARG A 325 -16.29 -1.80 -19.45
N SER A 326 -15.06 -1.44 -19.05
CA SER A 326 -14.37 -2.12 -17.95
C SER A 326 -14.59 -1.46 -16.58
N LEU A 327 -15.13 -0.24 -16.55
CA LEU A 327 -15.31 0.55 -15.33
C LEU A 327 -16.12 -0.18 -14.24
N PRO A 328 -17.26 -0.85 -14.52
CA PRO A 328 -17.98 -1.61 -13.49
C PRO A 328 -17.12 -2.71 -12.85
N GLY A 329 -16.35 -3.45 -13.66
CA GLY A 329 -15.43 -4.47 -13.16
C GLY A 329 -14.28 -3.90 -12.35
N ILE A 330 -13.74 -2.73 -12.72
CA ILE A 330 -12.71 -2.03 -11.94
C ILE A 330 -13.27 -1.65 -10.56
N VAL A 331 -14.47 -1.07 -10.50
CA VAL A 331 -15.13 -0.69 -9.24
C VAL A 331 -15.40 -1.93 -8.38
N GLU A 332 -15.88 -3.01 -8.99
CA GLU A 332 -16.10 -4.28 -8.32
C GLU A 332 -14.80 -4.82 -7.71
N CYS A 333 -13.66 -4.74 -8.40
CA CYS A 333 -12.35 -5.15 -7.87
C CYS A 333 -11.91 -4.31 -6.66
N LEU A 334 -12.25 -3.03 -6.61
CA LEU A 334 -11.84 -2.13 -5.52
C LEU A 334 -12.62 -2.35 -4.22
N GLU A 335 -13.88 -2.79 -4.29
CA GLU A 335 -14.81 -3.04 -3.17
C GLU A 335 -15.15 -1.83 -2.28
N GLU A 336 -14.35 -0.76 -2.32
CA GLU A 336 -14.57 0.51 -1.65
C GLU A 336 -14.03 1.65 -2.54
N PRO A 337 -14.61 2.85 -2.47
CA PRO A 337 -14.29 3.92 -3.41
C PRO A 337 -12.88 4.51 -3.17
N ILE A 338 -12.15 4.71 -4.27
CA ILE A 338 -10.88 5.45 -4.32
C ILE A 338 -10.95 6.39 -5.52
N ALA A 339 -10.77 7.69 -5.31
CA ALA A 339 -10.80 8.68 -6.37
C ALA A 339 -9.37 8.99 -6.87
N ALA A 340 -8.82 8.05 -7.64
CA ALA A 340 -7.54 8.17 -8.32
C ALA A 340 -7.67 7.72 -9.79
N SER A 341 -7.24 8.55 -10.74
CA SER A 341 -7.28 8.23 -12.18
C SER A 341 -6.35 7.08 -12.56
N SER A 342 -5.32 6.80 -11.75
CA SER A 342 -4.37 5.70 -11.95
C SER A 342 -4.95 4.30 -11.76
N ILE A 343 -6.18 4.17 -11.22
CA ILE A 343 -6.86 2.87 -11.11
C ILE A 343 -7.07 2.22 -12.49
N VAL A 344 -7.40 3.04 -13.49
CA VAL A 344 -7.73 2.55 -14.83
C VAL A 344 -6.49 1.92 -15.51
N PRO A 345 -5.37 2.63 -15.70
CA PRO A 345 -4.16 2.03 -16.27
C PRO A 345 -3.65 0.83 -15.47
N MET A 346 -3.77 0.86 -14.14
CA MET A 346 -3.27 -0.22 -13.29
C MET A 346 -4.00 -1.55 -13.58
N TYR A 347 -5.31 -1.50 -13.81
CA TYR A 347 -6.10 -2.66 -14.21
C TYR A 347 -5.58 -3.25 -15.53
N PHE A 348 -5.50 -2.43 -16.57
CA PHE A 348 -5.14 -2.88 -17.92
C PHE A 348 -3.68 -3.33 -18.04
N VAL A 349 -2.74 -2.63 -17.39
CA VAL A 349 -1.33 -3.01 -17.44
C VAL A 349 -1.11 -4.33 -16.73
N SER A 350 -1.83 -4.56 -15.61
CA SER A 350 -1.76 -5.81 -14.86
C SER A 350 -2.38 -6.96 -15.66
N ARG A 351 -3.53 -6.73 -16.30
CA ARG A 351 -4.16 -7.69 -17.22
C ARG A 351 -3.21 -8.15 -18.32
N ARG A 352 -2.48 -7.21 -18.93
CA ARG A 352 -1.50 -7.54 -19.98
C ARG A 352 -0.27 -8.24 -19.42
N ALA A 353 0.30 -7.74 -18.33
CA ALA A 353 1.51 -8.31 -17.73
C ALA A 353 1.28 -9.76 -17.31
N ARG A 354 0.10 -10.08 -16.77
CA ARG A 354 -0.26 -11.44 -16.35
C ARG A 354 -0.14 -12.49 -17.47
N GLN A 355 -0.35 -12.10 -18.72
CA GLN A 355 -0.27 -13.02 -19.87
C GLN A 355 1.15 -13.57 -20.06
N ASP A 356 2.15 -12.86 -19.56
CA ASP A 356 3.57 -13.17 -19.78
C ASP A 356 4.31 -13.51 -18.47
N VAL A 357 3.91 -12.92 -17.33
CA VAL A 357 4.58 -13.05 -16.03
C VAL A 357 3.58 -13.25 -14.88
N LYS A 358 4.02 -13.85 -13.77
CA LYS A 358 3.23 -13.94 -12.52
C LYS A 358 3.64 -12.87 -11.50
N VAL A 359 4.82 -12.26 -11.67
CA VAL A 359 5.38 -11.23 -10.80
C VAL A 359 5.77 -10.00 -11.61
N ALA A 360 5.46 -8.81 -11.12
CA ALA A 360 5.92 -7.56 -11.69
C ALA A 360 6.46 -6.62 -10.60
N LEU A 361 7.56 -5.92 -10.89
CA LEU A 361 8.07 -4.84 -10.05
C LEU A 361 7.47 -3.50 -10.50
N ILE A 362 7.20 -2.58 -9.56
CA ILE A 362 6.74 -1.21 -9.83
C ILE A 362 7.56 -0.19 -9.04
N GLY A 363 7.81 0.97 -9.66
CA GLY A 363 8.61 2.07 -9.10
C GLY A 363 7.88 2.96 -8.09
N GLN A 364 7.03 2.39 -7.23
CA GLN A 364 6.26 3.14 -6.23
C GLN A 364 7.04 3.29 -4.91
N GLY A 365 6.83 4.41 -4.19
CA GLY A 365 7.50 4.71 -2.92
C GLY A 365 8.48 5.90 -2.93
N PRO A 366 9.28 6.15 -3.99
CA PRO A 366 10.24 7.25 -3.97
C PRO A 366 9.62 8.66 -3.80
N ASP A 367 8.37 8.84 -4.22
CA ASP A 367 7.67 10.11 -4.03
C ASP A 367 7.37 10.41 -2.57
N GLU A 368 6.86 9.43 -1.84
CA GLU A 368 6.56 9.48 -0.42
C GLU A 368 7.84 9.55 0.40
N LEU A 369 8.87 8.77 0.03
CA LEU A 369 10.14 8.71 0.77
C LEU A 369 11.02 9.95 0.57
N PHE A 370 11.11 10.50 -0.64
CA PHE A 370 12.08 11.56 -0.98
C PHE A 370 11.45 12.90 -1.34
N GLY A 371 10.18 13.12 -1.02
CA GLY A 371 9.61 14.45 -1.17
C GLY A 371 9.24 14.79 -2.61
N GLY A 372 8.61 13.87 -3.34
CA GLY A 372 8.34 14.01 -4.78
C GLY A 372 7.09 14.80 -5.19
N TYR A 373 6.12 14.95 -4.29
CA TYR A 373 4.93 15.79 -4.51
C TYR A 373 5.15 17.28 -4.24
N LYS A 374 4.35 18.14 -4.87
CA LYS A 374 4.39 19.60 -4.62
C LYS A 374 4.03 19.94 -3.17
N ARG A 375 3.13 19.18 -2.53
CA ARG A 375 2.77 19.35 -1.11
C ARG A 375 3.98 19.28 -0.17
N HIS A 376 4.99 18.48 -0.51
CA HIS A 376 6.22 18.37 0.26
C HIS A 376 7.05 19.65 0.28
N LEU A 377 7.02 20.44 -0.81
CA LEU A 377 7.63 21.77 -0.82
C LEU A 377 6.92 22.69 0.18
N GLY A 378 5.59 22.66 0.18
CA GLY A 378 4.77 23.42 1.12
C GLY A 378 5.08 23.08 2.58
N VAL A 379 5.15 21.79 2.92
CA VAL A 379 5.52 21.33 4.27
C VAL A 379 6.96 21.73 4.62
N ARG A 380 7.93 21.48 3.73
CA ARG A 380 9.36 21.77 3.94
C ARG A 380 9.64 23.24 4.25
N TYR A 381 8.98 24.13 3.54
CA TYR A 381 9.17 25.58 3.64
C TYR A 381 8.09 26.27 4.46
N GLY A 382 7.15 25.51 5.02
CA GLY A 382 6.06 26.01 5.84
C GLY A 382 6.54 26.62 7.16
N GLU A 383 7.69 26.18 7.67
CA GLU A 383 8.32 26.83 8.83
C GLU A 383 8.71 28.29 8.55
N TRP A 384 9.24 28.58 7.35
CA TRP A 384 9.58 29.95 6.97
C TRP A 384 8.32 30.81 6.86
N TRP A 385 7.23 30.24 6.34
CA TRP A 385 5.92 30.88 6.33
C TRP A 385 5.42 31.20 7.75
N ARG A 386 5.50 30.24 8.68
CA ARG A 386 5.09 30.42 10.08
C ARG A 386 5.93 31.44 10.83
N GLY A 387 7.21 31.59 10.45
CA GLY A 387 8.10 32.61 10.99
C GLY A 387 7.75 34.04 10.60
N LEU A 388 6.85 34.25 9.62
CA LEU A 388 6.42 35.60 9.22
C LEU A 388 5.47 36.23 10.26
N PRO A 389 5.56 37.56 10.48
CA PRO A 389 4.63 38.29 11.35
C PRO A 389 3.17 38.06 10.95
N VAL A 390 2.29 37.93 11.94
CA VAL A 390 0.86 37.64 11.74
C VAL A 390 0.20 38.59 10.75
N GLY A 391 0.50 39.90 10.83
CA GLY A 391 -0.06 40.89 9.89
C GLY A 391 0.30 40.62 8.43
N LEU A 392 1.54 40.22 8.16
CA LEU A 392 1.98 39.88 6.80
C LEU A 392 1.34 38.58 6.31
N ARG A 393 1.21 37.57 7.18
CA ARG A 393 0.49 36.32 6.87
C ARG A 393 -0.97 36.59 6.54
N SER A 394 -1.65 37.44 7.31
CA SER A 394 -3.06 37.80 7.09
C SER A 394 -3.25 38.55 5.77
N MET A 395 -2.34 39.47 5.42
CA MET A 395 -2.38 40.18 4.13
C MET A 395 -2.20 39.23 2.94
N ILE A 396 -1.21 38.34 3.00
CA ILE A 396 -0.97 37.37 1.93
C ILE A 396 -2.12 36.35 1.88
N GLY A 397 -2.63 35.91 3.02
CA GLY A 397 -3.80 35.02 3.09
C GLY A 397 -5.05 35.64 2.46
N PHE A 398 -5.30 36.92 2.71
CA PHE A 398 -6.39 37.67 2.06
C PHE A 398 -6.18 37.73 0.53
N ALA A 399 -4.97 38.06 0.08
CA ALA A 399 -4.64 38.11 -1.34
C ALA A 399 -4.79 36.75 -2.04
N VAL A 400 -4.32 35.66 -1.40
CA VAL A 400 -4.42 34.30 -1.94
C VAL A 400 -5.85 33.79 -1.96
N ASN A 401 -6.67 34.11 -0.94
CA ASN A 401 -8.09 33.77 -0.92
C ASN A 401 -8.89 34.49 -2.02
N GLY A 402 -8.46 35.69 -2.41
CA GLY A 402 -9.01 36.43 -3.55
C GLY A 402 -8.67 35.84 -4.92
N LEU A 403 -7.71 34.92 -5.03
CA LEU A 403 -7.37 34.29 -6.31
C LEU A 403 -8.47 33.27 -6.73
N PRO A 404 -9.10 33.43 -7.90
CA PRO A 404 -10.08 32.45 -8.37
C PRO A 404 -9.39 31.13 -8.73
N ARG A 405 -10.04 30.00 -8.38
CA ARG A 405 -9.65 28.63 -8.77
C ARG A 405 -8.23 28.17 -8.38
N ASN A 406 -7.62 28.79 -7.36
CA ASN A 406 -6.29 28.41 -6.84
C ASN A 406 -6.39 27.66 -5.51
N GLU A 407 -7.24 26.63 -5.44
CA GLU A 407 -7.52 25.88 -4.21
C GLU A 407 -6.27 25.26 -3.58
N MET A 408 -5.28 24.87 -4.38
CA MET A 408 -4.01 24.35 -3.86
C MET A 408 -3.23 25.38 -3.04
N LEU A 409 -3.19 26.64 -3.48
CA LEU A 409 -2.50 27.73 -2.79
C LEU A 409 -3.28 28.17 -1.55
N LYS A 410 -4.62 28.26 -1.66
CA LYS A 410 -5.50 28.57 -0.53
C LYS A 410 -5.37 27.54 0.58
N ARG A 411 -5.40 26.25 0.21
CA ARG A 411 -5.15 25.13 1.13
C ARG A 411 -3.79 25.25 1.78
N GLY A 412 -2.71 25.46 1.01
CA GLY A 412 -1.36 25.60 1.55
C GLY A 412 -1.20 26.73 2.57
N VAL A 413 -1.79 27.91 2.32
CA VAL A 413 -1.73 29.04 3.26
C VAL A 413 -2.51 28.77 4.55
N ARG A 414 -3.67 28.12 4.43
CA ARG A 414 -4.51 27.73 5.57
C ARG A 414 -3.87 26.62 6.40
N SER A 415 -3.48 25.53 5.75
CA SER A 415 -2.96 24.30 6.37
C SER A 415 -1.64 24.51 7.11
N LEU A 416 -0.83 25.48 6.70
CA LEU A 416 0.49 25.72 7.30
C LEU A 416 0.43 26.62 8.53
N SER A 417 -0.75 27.16 8.87
CA SER A 417 -0.91 28.16 9.95
C SER A 417 -1.41 27.58 11.28
N ASP A 418 -1.86 26.30 11.32
CA ASP A 418 -2.26 25.63 12.57
C ASP A 418 -1.04 25.34 13.46
N GLU A 419 -1.19 25.48 14.78
CA GLU A 419 -0.14 25.17 15.75
C GLU A 419 0.02 23.65 15.95
N ASP A 420 -1.06 22.89 15.80
CA ASP A 420 -1.05 21.43 15.92
C ASP A 420 -0.48 20.78 14.65
N ARG A 421 0.65 20.09 14.81
CA ARG A 421 1.37 19.41 13.74
C ARG A 421 0.52 18.37 13.00
N LEU A 422 -0.31 17.60 13.70
CA LEU A 422 -1.14 16.56 13.10
C LEU A 422 -2.31 17.18 12.31
N LYS A 423 -2.91 18.26 12.81
CA LYS A 423 -3.94 19.00 12.08
C LYS A 423 -3.39 19.62 10.80
N ARG A 424 -2.20 20.21 10.85
CA ARG A 424 -1.51 20.69 9.63
C ARG A 424 -1.37 19.59 8.58
N TYR A 425 -0.98 18.39 9.00
CA TYR A 425 -0.83 17.26 8.09
C TYR A 425 -2.17 16.80 7.50
N GLN A 426 -3.22 16.75 8.32
CA GLN A 426 -4.57 16.43 7.87
C GLN A 426 -5.06 17.40 6.79
N ASP A 427 -4.84 18.70 7.00
CA ASP A 427 -5.23 19.74 6.05
C ASP A 427 -4.48 19.64 4.73
N VAL A 428 -3.22 19.20 4.75
CA VAL A 428 -2.43 18.99 3.53
C VAL A 428 -3.00 17.87 2.65
N PHE A 429 -3.60 16.83 3.25
CA PHE A 429 -4.29 15.77 2.49
C PHE A 429 -5.71 16.15 2.08
N SER A 430 -6.35 17.06 2.82
CA SER A 430 -7.75 17.39 2.64
C SER A 430 -8.01 18.09 1.29
N LEU A 431 -9.05 17.65 0.58
CA LEU A 431 -9.54 18.28 -0.63
C LEU A 431 -10.23 19.61 -0.36
N ALA A 432 -10.96 19.67 0.73
CA ALA A 432 -11.69 20.84 1.20
C ALA A 432 -11.64 20.89 2.73
N PRO A 433 -11.90 22.06 3.33
CA PRO A 433 -12.02 22.19 4.77
C PRO A 433 -13.11 21.26 5.29
N ALA A 434 -12.90 20.69 6.47
CA ALA A 434 -13.83 19.74 7.06
C ALA A 434 -15.24 20.33 7.24
N GLU A 435 -15.35 21.63 7.55
CA GLU A 435 -16.64 22.31 7.65
C GLU A 435 -17.38 22.39 6.31
N THR A 436 -16.64 22.44 5.20
CA THR A 436 -17.25 22.43 3.85
C THR A 436 -17.79 21.04 3.53
N ILE A 437 -17.06 19.98 3.90
CA ILE A 437 -17.52 18.61 3.73
C ILE A 437 -18.72 18.32 4.64
N ASN A 438 -18.70 18.78 5.91
CA ASN A 438 -19.79 18.58 6.86
C ASN A 438 -21.12 19.15 6.35
N ARG A 439 -21.10 20.29 5.65
CA ARG A 439 -22.30 20.91 5.05
C ARG A 439 -22.92 20.11 3.89
N LEU A 440 -22.24 19.07 3.38
CA LEU A 440 -22.80 18.16 2.39
C LEU A 440 -23.73 17.10 3.02
N PHE A 441 -23.69 16.96 4.34
CA PHE A 441 -24.48 16.00 5.10
C PHE A 441 -25.66 16.71 5.77
N ARG A 442 -26.75 15.97 6.00
CA ARG A 442 -27.82 16.42 6.90
C ARG A 442 -27.35 16.37 8.35
N ASP A 443 -27.90 17.24 9.18
CA ASP A 443 -27.50 17.41 10.59
C ASP A 443 -27.66 16.12 11.43
N ASP A 444 -28.53 15.20 11.03
CA ASP A 444 -28.83 13.94 11.73
C ASP A 444 -27.94 12.74 11.30
N VAL A 445 -27.17 12.89 10.23
CA VAL A 445 -26.41 11.79 9.63
C VAL A 445 -25.02 11.63 10.25
N LEU A 446 -24.37 12.74 10.58
CA LEU A 446 -23.06 12.72 11.22
C LEU A 446 -23.22 12.73 12.74
N PRO A 447 -22.49 11.91 13.50
CA PRO A 447 -22.60 11.92 14.95
C PRO A 447 -22.06 13.24 15.53
N GLU A 448 -22.84 13.92 16.37
CA GLU A 448 -22.47 15.20 17.02
C GLU A 448 -21.11 15.19 17.74
N LYS A 449 -20.62 14.00 18.14
CA LYS A 449 -19.39 13.81 18.93
C LYS A 449 -18.28 13.05 18.22
N ARG A 450 -18.49 12.53 17.00
CA ARG A 450 -17.41 11.96 16.18
C ARG A 450 -16.87 13.07 15.29
N ASP A 451 -16.08 13.92 15.94
CA ASP A 451 -15.42 15.06 15.34
C ASP A 451 -14.54 14.65 14.16
N ASP A 452 -14.07 15.63 13.38
CA ASP A 452 -13.13 15.54 12.25
C ASP A 452 -11.77 14.86 12.56
N HIS A 453 -11.64 14.21 13.72
CA HIS A 453 -10.41 13.80 14.34
C HIS A 453 -10.15 12.29 14.32
N GLU A 454 -11.00 11.42 13.76
CA GLU A 454 -10.73 9.96 13.77
C GLU A 454 -9.37 9.60 13.13
N LEU A 455 -9.00 10.27 12.03
CA LEU A 455 -7.68 10.11 11.43
C LEU A 455 -6.55 10.66 12.33
N VAL A 456 -6.81 11.79 12.99
CA VAL A 456 -5.88 12.42 13.94
C VAL A 456 -5.69 11.53 15.16
N GLU A 457 -6.74 10.91 15.69
CA GLU A 457 -6.68 9.95 16.81
C GLU A 457 -5.86 8.71 16.42
N TYR A 458 -6.05 8.18 15.20
CA TYR A 458 -5.20 7.11 14.70
C TYR A 458 -3.73 7.56 14.62
N TRP A 459 -3.46 8.75 14.10
CA TRP A 459 -2.09 9.31 14.04
C TRP A 459 -1.51 9.65 15.40
N ARG A 460 -2.33 9.95 16.42
CA ARG A 460 -1.83 10.14 17.79
C ARG A 460 -1.14 8.88 18.31
N GLY A 461 -1.57 7.70 17.88
CA GLY A 461 -0.89 6.43 18.13
C GLY A 461 0.51 6.30 17.48
N LEU A 462 0.87 7.21 16.57
CA LEU A 462 2.18 7.29 15.91
C LEU A 462 3.06 8.43 16.45
N THR A 463 2.59 9.19 17.44
CA THR A 463 3.27 10.40 17.93
C THR A 463 4.70 10.13 18.42
N SER A 464 4.93 8.99 19.09
CA SER A 464 6.27 8.59 19.53
C SER A 464 7.25 8.41 18.36
N GLN A 465 6.77 7.96 17.20
CA GLN A 465 7.60 7.81 16.00
C GLN A 465 7.88 9.17 15.31
N LEU A 466 7.12 10.22 15.64
CA LEU A 466 7.28 11.57 15.10
C LEU A 466 8.26 12.43 15.91
N GLU A 467 8.62 12.03 17.14
CA GLU A 467 9.36 12.84 18.11
C GLU A 467 10.67 13.41 17.57
N HIS A 468 11.46 12.58 16.87
CA HIS A 468 12.78 12.96 16.36
C HIS A 468 12.79 13.36 14.88
N THR A 469 11.61 13.61 14.30
CA THR A 469 11.47 13.95 12.88
C THR A 469 11.32 15.45 12.67
N ASP A 470 11.95 15.99 11.64
CA ASP A 470 11.63 17.33 11.12
C ASP A 470 10.21 17.38 10.50
N GLU A 471 9.69 18.59 10.22
CA GLU A 471 8.33 18.77 9.69
C GLU A 471 8.06 17.96 8.41
N LEU A 472 9.02 17.85 7.50
CA LEU A 472 8.86 17.06 6.27
C LEU A 472 8.93 15.56 6.59
N GLY A 473 9.91 15.15 7.40
CA GLY A 473 10.10 13.76 7.80
C GLY A 473 8.88 13.17 8.51
N GLY A 474 8.25 13.94 9.41
CA GLY A 474 7.04 13.50 10.10
C GLY A 474 5.82 13.39 9.17
N PHE A 475 5.68 14.31 8.20
CA PHE A 475 4.63 14.22 7.20
C PHE A 475 4.76 12.95 6.36
N GLN A 476 5.98 12.67 5.88
CA GLN A 476 6.26 11.47 5.09
C GLN A 476 6.13 10.17 5.90
N LEU A 477 6.44 10.21 7.19
CA LEU A 477 6.23 9.09 8.09
C LEU A 477 4.75 8.69 8.13
N LEU A 478 3.85 9.67 8.21
CA LEU A 478 2.41 9.44 8.15
C LEU A 478 1.96 9.02 6.76
N GLU A 479 2.51 9.58 5.68
CA GLU A 479 2.19 9.12 4.32
C GLU A 479 2.45 7.63 4.16
N ILE A 480 3.63 7.16 4.57
CA ILE A 480 4.03 5.76 4.45
C ILE A 480 3.17 4.82 5.32
N ARG A 481 2.58 5.32 6.41
CA ARG A 481 1.78 4.53 7.37
C ARG A 481 0.27 4.78 7.29
N SER A 482 -0.19 5.60 6.34
CA SER A 482 -1.61 5.98 6.23
C SER A 482 -2.03 6.18 4.76
N SER A 483 -1.63 7.27 4.09
CA SER A 483 -2.15 7.55 2.74
C SER A 483 -1.63 6.59 1.67
N LEU A 484 -0.33 6.27 1.67
CA LEU A 484 0.27 5.33 0.74
C LEU A 484 -0.38 3.93 0.80
N PRO A 485 -0.55 3.29 1.97
CA PRO A 485 -1.17 1.97 2.08
C PRO A 485 -2.67 1.94 1.76
N ASP A 486 -3.40 3.01 2.04
CA ASP A 486 -4.87 3.02 1.90
C ASP A 486 -5.36 3.69 0.61
N GLU A 487 -4.47 4.30 -0.18
CA GLU A 487 -4.75 4.85 -1.52
C GLU A 487 -3.98 4.04 -2.57
N LEU A 488 -2.66 4.28 -2.69
CA LEU A 488 -1.88 3.82 -3.84
C LEU A 488 -1.56 2.32 -3.79
N LEU A 489 -1.13 1.79 -2.64
CA LEU A 489 -0.82 0.36 -2.52
C LEU A 489 -2.10 -0.49 -2.54
N MET A 490 -3.19 0.03 -1.99
CA MET A 490 -4.48 -0.66 -1.95
C MET A 490 -5.03 -0.94 -3.35
N TYR A 491 -5.14 0.07 -4.22
CA TYR A 491 -5.61 -0.19 -5.59
C TYR A 491 -4.58 -1.01 -6.38
N ALA A 492 -3.28 -0.81 -6.14
CA ALA A 492 -2.26 -1.55 -6.86
C ALA A 492 -2.39 -3.05 -6.58
N ASP A 493 -2.55 -3.44 -5.31
CA ASP A 493 -2.75 -4.83 -4.91
C ASP A 493 -4.11 -5.36 -5.41
N LYS A 494 -5.23 -4.67 -5.18
CA LYS A 494 -6.55 -5.17 -5.62
C LYS A 494 -6.63 -5.37 -7.13
N LEU A 495 -6.16 -4.40 -7.92
CA LEU A 495 -6.27 -4.45 -9.38
C LEU A 495 -5.24 -5.38 -10.01
N SER A 496 -4.04 -5.54 -9.44
CA SER A 496 -3.11 -6.54 -9.94
C SER A 496 -3.59 -7.95 -9.62
N MET A 497 -4.15 -8.15 -8.42
CA MET A 497 -4.64 -9.45 -7.97
C MET A 497 -5.96 -9.87 -8.60
N ALA A 498 -6.78 -8.94 -9.09
CA ALA A 498 -7.90 -9.23 -9.99
C ALA A 498 -7.46 -10.02 -11.24
N HIS A 499 -6.18 -9.92 -11.61
CA HIS A 499 -5.56 -10.67 -12.69
C HIS A 499 -4.51 -11.67 -12.19
N SER A 500 -4.52 -12.05 -10.91
CA SER A 500 -3.52 -12.97 -10.33
C SER A 500 -2.06 -12.56 -10.63
N LEU A 501 -1.76 -11.26 -10.62
CA LEU A 501 -0.42 -10.72 -10.82
C LEU A 501 0.12 -10.17 -9.49
N GLU A 502 1.22 -10.74 -9.00
CA GLU A 502 1.92 -10.21 -7.84
C GLU A 502 2.72 -8.96 -8.20
N VAL A 503 2.37 -7.83 -7.59
CA VAL A 503 3.15 -6.60 -7.71
C VAL A 503 4.03 -6.39 -6.49
N ARG A 504 5.31 -6.07 -6.74
CA ARG A 504 6.37 -5.85 -5.76
C ARG A 504 6.88 -4.41 -5.82
N VAL A 505 7.20 -3.83 -4.66
CA VAL A 505 7.55 -2.41 -4.48
C VAL A 505 8.92 -2.23 -3.80
N PRO A 506 10.05 -2.47 -4.51
CA PRO A 506 11.38 -2.57 -3.89
C PRO A 506 11.83 -1.32 -3.13
N TYR A 507 11.36 -0.13 -3.53
CA TYR A 507 11.70 1.10 -2.82
C TYR A 507 11.07 1.19 -1.42
N LEU A 508 10.04 0.38 -1.13
CA LEU A 508 9.41 0.25 0.18
C LEU A 508 9.99 -0.91 1.00
N ASP A 509 11.09 -1.52 0.56
CA ASP A 509 11.83 -2.46 1.38
C ASP A 509 12.18 -1.80 2.72
N ARG A 510 11.98 -2.56 3.80
CA ARG A 510 12.14 -2.07 5.18
C ARG A 510 13.49 -1.39 5.41
N THR A 511 14.57 -1.93 4.84
CA THR A 511 15.92 -1.37 5.00
C THR A 511 16.08 -0.01 4.33
N VAL A 512 15.40 0.22 3.20
CA VAL A 512 15.37 1.50 2.50
C VAL A 512 14.54 2.51 3.30
N VAL A 513 13.34 2.12 3.72
CA VAL A 513 12.42 3.00 4.45
C VAL A 513 13.03 3.49 5.76
N GLU A 514 13.59 2.58 6.55
CA GLU A 514 14.20 2.90 7.85
C GLU A 514 15.43 3.79 7.69
N TYR A 515 16.24 3.58 6.65
CA TYR A 515 17.36 4.46 6.33
C TYR A 515 16.90 5.88 5.98
N VAL A 516 15.93 6.01 5.08
CA VAL A 516 15.47 7.32 4.58
C VAL A 516 14.73 8.12 5.65
N GLN A 517 14.00 7.46 6.55
CA GLN A 517 13.33 8.13 7.66
C GLN A 517 14.31 8.80 8.63
N ARG A 518 15.55 8.32 8.71
CA ARG A 518 16.62 8.89 9.54
C ARG A 518 17.38 10.04 8.88
N LEU A 519 17.20 10.24 7.57
CA LEU A 519 17.82 11.34 6.83
C LEU A 519 17.08 12.65 7.09
N SER A 520 17.84 13.75 7.15
CA SER A 520 17.27 15.09 7.25
C SER A 520 16.50 15.49 6.00
N ALA A 521 15.57 16.43 6.14
CA ALA A 521 14.80 16.99 5.04
C ALA A 521 15.65 17.45 3.84
N ASN A 522 16.90 17.87 4.05
CA ASN A 522 17.80 18.35 2.99
C ASN A 522 18.24 17.23 2.02
N PHE A 523 18.15 15.95 2.39
CA PHE A 523 18.36 14.85 1.45
C PHE A 523 17.11 14.55 0.60
N LYS A 524 15.96 15.06 1.02
CA LYS A 524 14.66 14.79 0.40
C LYS A 524 14.28 15.95 -0.52
N VAL A 525 14.23 17.16 0.05
CA VAL A 525 13.93 18.41 -0.63
C VAL A 525 15.02 19.44 -0.33
N ARG A 526 15.76 19.86 -1.37
CA ARG A 526 16.87 20.81 -1.25
C ARG A 526 16.74 21.91 -2.30
N ASN A 527 16.73 23.18 -1.88
CA ASN A 527 16.65 24.35 -2.78
C ASN A 527 15.53 24.22 -3.83
N GLY A 528 14.33 23.83 -3.40
CA GLY A 528 13.17 23.58 -4.28
C GLY A 528 13.24 22.29 -5.11
N THR A 529 14.39 21.60 -5.12
CA THR A 529 14.57 20.33 -5.82
C THR A 529 14.00 19.18 -4.98
N ARG A 530 12.96 18.54 -5.51
CA ARG A 530 12.30 17.35 -4.97
C ARG A 530 13.06 16.08 -5.32
N LYS A 531 12.92 15.03 -4.49
CA LYS A 531 13.63 13.75 -4.67
C LYS A 531 15.14 13.94 -4.78
N TRP A 532 15.73 14.85 -4.00
CA TRP A 532 17.11 15.28 -4.22
C TRP A 532 18.10 14.11 -4.19
N LEU A 533 18.13 13.33 -3.10
CA LEU A 533 19.06 12.20 -2.96
C LEU A 533 18.76 11.08 -3.98
N HIS A 534 17.48 10.74 -4.16
CA HIS A 534 17.08 9.76 -5.16
C HIS A 534 17.51 10.17 -6.58
N ARG A 535 17.42 11.46 -6.94
CA ARG A 535 17.91 11.99 -8.22
C ARG A 535 19.42 11.89 -8.35
N GLN A 536 20.18 12.03 -7.26
CA GLN A 536 21.64 11.82 -7.30
C GLN A 536 21.95 10.36 -7.63
N VAL A 537 21.29 9.39 -6.99
CA VAL A 537 21.46 7.96 -7.31
C VAL A 537 21.08 7.67 -8.77
N CYS A 538 19.98 8.26 -9.24
CA CYS A 538 19.55 8.10 -10.64
C CYS A 538 20.57 8.62 -11.66
N GLN A 539 21.34 9.66 -11.34
CA GLN A 539 22.35 10.22 -12.25
C GLN A 539 23.45 9.23 -12.58
N SER A 540 23.70 8.25 -11.71
CA SER A 540 24.71 7.21 -11.94
C SER A 540 24.27 6.15 -12.95
N TYR A 541 22.97 6.05 -13.25
CA TYR A 541 22.41 4.99 -14.11
C TYR A 541 21.68 5.50 -15.36
N LEU A 542 21.08 6.69 -15.26
CA LEU A 542 20.16 7.18 -16.28
C LEU A 542 20.82 8.31 -17.09
N PRO A 543 20.70 8.29 -18.43
CA PRO A 543 21.25 9.35 -19.25
C PRO A 543 20.54 10.68 -18.98
N ARG A 544 21.23 11.78 -19.28
CA ARG A 544 20.73 13.16 -19.08
C ARG A 544 19.34 13.41 -19.67
N GLN A 545 18.97 12.71 -20.74
CA GLN A 545 17.66 12.82 -21.38
C GLN A 545 16.53 12.34 -20.44
N VAL A 546 16.67 11.16 -19.83
CA VAL A 546 15.70 10.60 -18.87
C VAL A 546 15.60 11.47 -17.61
N LEU A 547 16.74 11.94 -17.09
CA LEU A 547 16.80 12.79 -15.89
C LEU A 547 16.06 14.13 -16.04
N LYS A 548 15.99 14.65 -17.26
CA LYS A 548 15.34 15.93 -17.59
C LYS A 548 13.83 15.79 -17.87
N ARG A 549 13.30 14.57 -17.98
CA ARG A 549 11.87 14.35 -18.21
C ARG A 549 11.06 14.98 -17.08
N LYS A 550 9.96 15.64 -17.45
CA LYS A 550 9.00 16.16 -16.47
C LYS A 550 8.27 14.97 -15.84
N LYS A 551 8.00 15.06 -14.54
CA LYS A 551 7.15 14.08 -13.87
C LYS A 551 5.76 14.14 -14.50
N ARG A 552 5.31 13.04 -15.07
CA ARG A 552 3.92 12.78 -15.46
C ARG A 552 3.32 11.82 -14.43
N GLY A 553 2.07 12.04 -14.06
CA GLY A 553 1.31 11.04 -13.31
C GLY A 553 0.71 10.05 -14.32
N PHE A 554 0.30 8.88 -13.87
CA PHE A 554 -0.46 7.94 -14.71
C PHE A 554 -1.75 8.62 -15.23
N ALA A 555 -1.65 9.20 -16.44
CA ALA A 555 -2.71 9.78 -17.27
C ALA A 555 -3.86 10.46 -16.56
N VAL A 556 -3.53 11.38 -15.65
CA VAL A 556 -4.54 12.11 -14.87
C VAL A 556 -5.52 12.82 -15.80
N ASN A 557 -5.03 13.52 -16.83
CA ASN A 557 -5.92 14.33 -17.65
C ASN A 557 -6.77 13.51 -18.64
N VAL A 558 -6.22 12.42 -19.21
CA VAL A 558 -6.96 11.61 -20.20
C VAL A 558 -8.13 10.88 -19.58
N VAL A 559 -7.89 10.24 -18.43
CA VAL A 559 -8.93 9.50 -17.71
C VAL A 559 -9.97 10.47 -17.15
N ASP A 560 -9.55 11.63 -16.63
CA ASP A 560 -10.47 12.68 -16.16
C ASP A 560 -11.37 13.19 -17.31
N ASP A 561 -10.82 13.43 -18.51
CA ASP A 561 -11.57 13.82 -19.70
C ASP A 561 -12.57 12.75 -20.14
N TRP A 562 -12.20 11.46 -20.07
CA TRP A 562 -13.10 10.35 -20.34
C TRP A 562 -14.21 10.24 -19.31
N PHE A 563 -13.92 10.42 -18.01
CA PHE A 563 -14.96 10.47 -16.98
C PHE A 563 -15.94 11.62 -17.25
N HIS A 564 -15.45 12.82 -17.56
CA HIS A 564 -16.30 13.97 -17.88
C HIS A 564 -17.17 13.72 -19.12
N SER A 565 -16.60 13.12 -20.16
CA SER A 565 -17.33 12.79 -21.40
C SER A 565 -18.36 11.69 -21.16
N SER A 566 -18.00 10.66 -20.39
CA SER A 566 -18.89 9.54 -20.06
C SER A 566 -20.08 9.98 -19.20
N LEU A 567 -19.87 10.93 -18.27
CA LEU A 567 -20.92 11.54 -17.45
C LEU A 567 -21.95 12.33 -18.28
N GLN A 568 -21.56 12.83 -19.44
CA GLN A 568 -22.47 13.46 -20.41
C GLN A 568 -23.13 12.44 -21.36
N GLY A 569 -22.68 11.18 -21.32
CA GLY A 569 -23.11 10.08 -22.18
C GLY A 569 -23.95 9.02 -21.45
N LYS A 570 -23.55 7.74 -21.55
CA LYS A 570 -24.29 6.58 -20.99
C LYS A 570 -24.03 6.30 -19.51
N LEU A 571 -23.05 6.96 -18.90
CA LEU A 571 -22.67 6.68 -17.51
C LEU A 571 -23.77 7.02 -16.48
N PRO A 572 -24.61 8.06 -16.66
CA PRO A 572 -25.76 8.29 -15.79
C PRO A 572 -26.72 7.09 -15.70
N ASP A 573 -26.93 6.37 -16.81
CA ASP A 573 -27.79 5.16 -16.85
C ASP A 573 -27.13 3.95 -16.16
N LEU A 574 -25.80 3.96 -15.98
CA LEU A 574 -25.05 2.92 -15.26
C LEU A 574 -24.97 3.21 -13.74
N LEU A 575 -25.20 4.45 -13.33
CA LEU A 575 -25.11 4.90 -11.93
C LEU A 575 -26.47 4.95 -11.21
N LEU A 576 -27.58 4.90 -11.96
CA LEU A 576 -28.97 4.81 -11.50
C LEU A 576 -29.46 3.37 -11.58
#